data_AF-A0AA42DN30-F1
#
_entry.id   AF-A0AA42DN30-F1
#
_cell.length_a   1.000
_cell.length_b   1.000
_cell.length_c   1.000
_cell.angle_alpha   90.00
_cell.angle_beta   90.00
_cell.angle_gamma   90.00
#
_symmetry.space_group_name_H-M   'P 1'
#
loop_
_entity.id
_entity.type
_entity.pdbx_description
1 polymer ?
#
loop_
_entity_poly.entity_id
_entity_poly.type
_entity_poly.pdbx_seq_one_letter_code
_entity_poly.pdbx_strand_id
1 'polypeptide(L)'
;MILYISDDNEVLWSHSDNSVKELAYYIDDPKCIRVPDDIVIPIVPQDDFMYKWVYHEELQSVTLERLGKKPLTEKALIERTYGLCLQSGEDSLMSMELSLDTNGKVTTAGGDSLLLMELLTAIDEKLNQLLGQKV
;
A
#
# COMPACT_ATOMS: atom_id res chain seq x y z
N MET A 1 4.66 29.59 31.60
CA MET A 1 4.75 29.21 30.18
C MET A 1 3.40 29.51 29.55
N ILE A 2 3.38 29.87 28.26
CA ILE A 2 2.16 30.04 27.48
C ILE A 2 1.97 28.84 26.57
N LEU A 3 0.76 28.30 26.53
CA LEU A 3 0.32 27.35 25.52
C LEU A 3 -0.80 27.97 24.70
N TYR A 4 -0.79 27.72 23.41
CA TYR A 4 -1.90 28.06 22.53
C TYR A 4 -2.59 26.78 22.08
N ILE A 5 -3.85 26.64 22.45
CA ILE A 5 -4.62 25.40 22.30
C ILE A 5 -5.74 25.55 21.26
N SER A 6 -6.04 24.47 20.55
CA SER A 6 -7.23 24.38 19.70
C SER A 6 -8.49 24.13 20.53
N ASP A 7 -9.66 24.12 19.87
CA ASP A 7 -10.93 23.78 20.51
C ASP A 7 -10.97 22.31 21.01
N ASP A 8 -10.10 21.46 20.47
CA ASP A 8 -9.94 20.04 20.84
C ASP A 8 -8.78 19.82 21.84
N ASN A 9 -8.35 20.88 22.55
CA ASN A 9 -7.22 20.89 23.48
C ASN A 9 -5.87 20.50 22.84
N GLU A 10 -5.73 20.61 21.51
CA GLU A 10 -4.45 20.37 20.84
C GLU A 10 -3.52 21.57 21.04
N VAL A 11 -2.29 21.32 21.49
CA VAL A 11 -1.28 22.38 21.63
C VAL A 11 -0.68 22.68 20.27
N LEU A 12 -0.96 23.88 19.74
CA LEU A 12 -0.47 24.34 18.44
C LEU A 12 0.94 24.94 18.56
N TRP A 13 1.19 25.69 19.62
CA TRP A 13 2.51 26.19 19.95
C TRP A 13 2.63 26.47 21.45
N SER A 14 3.87 26.56 21.91
CA SER A 14 4.22 26.86 23.29
C SER A 14 5.31 27.91 23.34
N HIS A 15 5.27 28.80 24.32
CA HIS A 15 6.29 29.83 24.50
C HIS A 15 6.66 29.97 25.98
N SER A 16 7.94 30.03 26.30
CA SER A 16 8.42 30.15 27.68
C SER A 16 8.14 31.54 28.28
N ASP A 17 8.20 32.59 27.46
CA ASP A 17 7.88 33.95 27.88
C ASP A 17 6.37 34.14 28.06
N ASN A 18 6.00 34.65 29.25
CA ASN A 18 4.62 34.96 29.61
C ASN A 18 4.15 36.31 29.05
N SER A 19 5.07 37.18 28.58
CA SER A 19 4.74 38.49 27.99
C SER A 19 3.89 38.38 26.72
N VAL A 20 3.89 37.21 26.06
CA VAL A 20 3.07 36.94 24.88
C VAL A 20 1.57 37.12 25.16
N LYS A 21 1.12 36.86 26.39
CA LYS A 21 -0.27 37.04 26.80
C LYS A 21 -0.64 38.50 27.04
N GLU A 22 0.33 39.41 27.12
CA GLU A 22 0.11 40.85 27.29
C GLU A 22 -0.14 41.56 25.95
N LEU A 23 0.11 40.88 24.83
CA LEU A 23 -0.17 41.41 23.49
C LEU A 23 -1.69 41.50 23.26
N ALA A 24 -2.13 42.61 22.65
CA ALA A 24 -3.54 42.90 22.42
C ALA A 24 -4.30 41.79 21.67
N TYR A 25 -3.62 41.01 20.82
CA TYR A 25 -4.22 39.90 20.08
C TYR A 25 -4.48 38.66 20.94
N TYR A 26 -3.76 38.48 22.05
CA TYR A 26 -3.81 37.26 22.85
C TYR A 26 -4.38 37.45 24.25
N ILE A 27 -4.47 38.69 24.74
CA ILE A 27 -4.87 38.98 26.12
C ILE A 27 -6.25 38.42 26.47
N ASP A 28 -7.23 38.63 25.59
CA ASP A 28 -8.61 38.16 25.75
C ASP A 28 -8.88 36.83 25.04
N ASP A 29 -7.87 36.24 24.38
CA ASP A 29 -8.05 35.00 23.65
C ASP A 29 -8.07 33.80 24.62
N PRO A 30 -9.21 33.08 24.76
CA PRO A 30 -9.31 31.93 25.65
C PRO A 30 -8.40 30.77 25.21
N LYS A 31 -7.96 30.73 23.95
CA LYS A 31 -7.06 29.70 23.42
C LYS A 31 -5.61 29.90 23.86
N CYS A 32 -5.25 31.11 24.27
CA CYS A 32 -3.92 31.43 24.78
C CYS A 32 -3.93 31.31 26.30
N ILE A 33 -3.45 30.20 26.86
CA ILE A 33 -3.51 29.93 28.29
C ILE A 33 -2.14 30.08 28.94
N ARG A 34 -2.13 30.58 30.17
CA ARG A 34 -0.94 30.59 31.01
C ARG A 34 -0.94 29.33 31.85
N VAL A 35 0.12 28.55 31.69
CA VAL A 35 0.33 27.32 32.45
C VAL A 35 1.55 27.43 33.37
N PRO A 36 1.61 26.62 34.43
CA PRO A 36 2.78 26.51 35.30
C PRO A 36 4.08 26.28 34.53
N ASP A 37 5.19 26.83 35.04
CA ASP A 37 6.50 26.76 34.38
C ASP A 37 7.15 25.36 34.48
N ASP A 38 6.60 24.45 35.29
CA ASP A 38 7.03 23.07 35.47
C ASP A 38 6.38 22.07 34.49
N ILE A 39 5.43 22.51 33.65
CA ILE A 39 4.89 21.66 32.59
C ILE A 39 5.98 21.31 31.58
N VAL A 40 6.22 20.01 31.41
CA VAL A 40 7.16 19.47 30.41
C VAL A 40 6.42 19.16 29.12
N ILE A 41 6.93 19.66 28.00
CA ILE A 41 6.43 19.33 26.66
C ILE A 41 7.11 18.04 26.18
N PRO A 42 6.36 16.95 25.94
CA PRO A 42 6.95 15.70 25.48
C PRO A 42 7.61 15.84 24.11
N ILE A 43 8.81 15.26 23.97
CA ILE A 43 9.52 15.20 22.69
C ILE A 43 8.82 14.21 21.76
N VAL A 44 8.54 14.64 20.54
CA VAL A 44 7.96 13.78 19.50
C VAL A 44 8.98 12.70 19.10
N PRO A 45 8.64 11.39 19.21
CA PRO A 45 9.51 10.31 18.76
C PRO A 45 9.87 10.42 17.26
N GLN A 46 11.09 10.03 16.91
CA GLN A 46 11.52 9.90 15.51
C GLN A 46 11.15 8.52 14.96
N ASP A 47 9.85 8.26 14.79
CA ASP A 47 9.32 7.02 14.23
C ASP A 47 8.42 7.26 13.00
N ASP A 48 7.75 6.21 12.54
CA ASP A 48 6.82 6.24 11.41
C ASP A 48 5.41 6.72 11.78
N PHE A 49 5.19 7.34 12.94
CA PHE A 49 3.87 7.76 13.40
C PHE A 49 3.74 9.29 13.54
N MET A 50 2.55 9.78 13.25
CA MET A 50 2.15 11.14 13.53
C MET A 50 1.63 11.24 14.95
N TYR A 51 1.96 12.35 15.60
CA TYR A 51 1.57 12.66 16.96
C TYR A 51 1.00 14.07 17.04
N LYS A 52 0.11 14.28 18.00
CA LYS A 52 -0.32 15.62 18.43
C LYS A 52 -0.05 15.80 19.91
N TRP A 53 0.23 17.04 20.31
CA TRP A 53 0.28 17.41 21.71
C TRP A 53 -1.12 17.75 22.19
N VAL A 54 -1.54 17.19 23.32
CA VAL A 54 -2.85 17.44 23.92
C VAL A 54 -2.64 17.96 25.34
N TYR A 55 -3.25 19.10 25.64
CA TYR A 55 -3.25 19.68 26.98
C TYR A 55 -4.41 19.13 27.80
N HIS A 56 -4.12 18.62 28.99
CA HIS A 56 -5.11 18.16 29.95
C HIS A 56 -5.19 19.16 31.10
N GLU A 57 -6.29 19.92 31.16
CA GLU A 57 -6.50 20.93 32.19
C GLU A 57 -6.54 20.31 33.60
N GLU A 58 -7.20 19.16 33.76
CA GLU A 58 -7.34 18.45 35.04
C GLU A 58 -6.00 18.03 35.65
N LEU A 59 -5.06 17.62 34.80
CA LEU A 59 -3.74 17.14 35.21
C LEU A 59 -2.67 18.22 35.10
N GLN A 60 -3.02 19.40 34.58
CA GLN A 60 -2.11 20.46 34.18
C GLN A 60 -0.86 19.90 33.47
N SER A 61 -1.06 19.07 32.45
CA SER A 61 0.03 18.38 31.75
C SER A 61 -0.21 18.30 30.25
N VAL A 62 0.87 18.20 29.48
CA VAL A 62 0.83 17.98 28.03
C VAL A 62 1.21 16.53 27.76
N THR A 63 0.34 15.81 27.07
CA THR A 63 0.61 14.44 26.62
C THR A 63 0.76 14.37 25.11
N LEU A 64 1.42 13.32 24.64
CA LEU A 64 1.56 13.04 23.22
C LEU A 64 0.56 11.95 22.81
N GLU A 65 -0.41 12.28 21.95
CA GLU A 65 -1.34 11.31 21.40
C GLU A 65 -0.91 10.86 20.00
N ARG A 66 -0.91 9.55 19.76
CA ARG A 66 -0.55 8.95 18.48
C ARG A 66 -1.76 8.96 17.53
N LEU A 67 -1.65 9.70 16.44
CA LEU A 67 -2.72 9.84 15.45
C LEU A 67 -2.79 8.66 14.47
N GLY A 68 -1.63 8.19 14.01
CA GLY A 68 -1.58 7.15 12.99
C GLY A 68 -0.23 7.08 12.28
N LYS A 69 -0.12 6.20 11.28
CA LYS A 69 1.11 6.06 10.51
C LYS A 69 1.32 7.28 9.61
N LYS A 70 2.55 7.77 9.53
CA LYS A 70 2.96 8.83 8.61
C LYS A 70 2.61 8.42 7.18
N PRO A 71 2.01 9.31 6.38
CA PRO A 71 1.85 9.06 4.97
C PRO A 71 3.22 8.84 4.34
N LEU A 72 3.27 7.95 3.34
CA LEU A 72 4.48 7.76 2.55
C LEU A 72 4.86 9.08 1.88
N THR A 73 6.16 9.35 1.83
CA THR A 73 6.66 10.50 1.07
C THR A 73 6.34 10.31 -0.41
N GLU A 74 6.16 11.40 -1.14
CA GLU A 74 5.92 11.37 -2.59
C GLU A 74 6.98 10.54 -3.32
N LYS A 75 8.26 10.70 -2.93
CA LYS A 75 9.37 9.91 -3.45
C LYS A 75 9.18 8.41 -3.22
N ALA A 76 8.81 8.00 -2.00
CA ALA A 76 8.59 6.59 -1.68
C ALA A 76 7.38 6.00 -2.44
N LEU A 77 6.34 6.81 -2.65
CA LEU A 77 5.20 6.42 -3.48
C LEU A 77 5.60 6.21 -4.94
N ILE A 78 6.40 7.12 -5.50
CA ILE A 78 6.89 7.02 -6.89
C ILE A 78 7.76 5.78 -7.07
N GLU A 79 8.74 5.56 -6.18
CA GLU A 79 9.63 4.39 -6.24
C GLU A 79 8.84 3.08 -6.14
N ARG A 80 7.88 3.00 -5.22
CA ARG A 80 7.01 1.84 -5.07
C ARG A 80 6.16 1.60 -6.30
N THR A 81 5.54 2.65 -6.85
CA THR A 81 4.67 2.55 -8.03
C THR A 81 5.47 2.11 -9.24
N TYR A 82 6.66 2.68 -9.45
CA TYR A 82 7.57 2.29 -10.52
C TYR A 82 7.96 0.82 -10.44
N GLY A 83 8.33 0.33 -9.25
CA GLY A 83 8.65 -1.08 -9.04
C GLY A 83 7.47 -2.01 -9.37
N LEU A 84 6.26 -1.64 -8.98
CA LEU A 84 5.04 -2.40 -9.31
C LEU A 84 4.77 -2.41 -10.82
N CYS A 85 4.99 -1.30 -11.51
CA CYS A 85 4.84 -1.23 -12.96
C CYS A 85 5.83 -2.14 -13.70
N LEU A 86 7.09 -2.18 -13.24
CA LEU A 86 8.09 -3.09 -13.80
C LEU A 86 7.68 -4.55 -13.61
N GLN A 87 7.32 -4.93 -12.39
CA GLN A 87 6.90 -6.29 -12.08
C GLN A 87 5.66 -6.69 -12.90
N SER A 88 4.66 -5.82 -13.00
CA SER A 88 3.47 -6.09 -13.81
C SER A 88 3.79 -6.28 -15.30
N GLY A 89 4.81 -5.58 -15.81
CA GLY A 89 5.29 -5.76 -17.19
C GLY A 89 5.94 -7.13 -17.39
N GLU A 90 6.79 -7.56 -16.45
CA GLU A 90 7.42 -8.88 -16.45
C GLU A 90 6.38 -10.00 -16.36
N ASP A 91 5.40 -9.88 -15.46
CA ASP A 91 4.30 -10.84 -15.31
C ASP A 91 3.47 -10.98 -16.60
N SER A 92 3.25 -9.86 -17.30
CA SER A 92 2.53 -9.85 -18.58
C SER A 92 3.30 -10.61 -19.68
N LEU A 93 4.62 -10.40 -19.76
CA LEU A 93 5.46 -11.11 -20.73
C LEU A 93 5.53 -12.60 -20.42
N MET A 94 5.68 -12.98 -19.14
CA MET A 94 5.64 -14.37 -18.70
C MET A 94 4.31 -15.04 -19.07
N SER A 95 3.18 -14.34 -18.88
CA SER A 95 1.86 -14.85 -19.25
C SER A 95 1.74 -15.08 -20.76
N MET A 96 2.29 -14.19 -21.59
CA MET A 96 2.32 -14.37 -23.04
C MET A 96 3.17 -15.58 -23.44
N GLU A 97 4.34 -15.75 -22.84
CA GLU A 97 5.23 -16.89 -23.11
C GLU A 97 4.53 -18.23 -22.79
N LEU A 98 3.90 -18.33 -21.61
CA LEU A 98 3.13 -19.51 -21.22
C LEU A 98 1.96 -19.80 -22.18
N SER A 99 1.29 -18.75 -22.66
CA SER A 99 0.18 -18.87 -23.61
C SER A 99 0.67 -19.38 -24.97
N LEU A 100 1.82 -18.89 -25.46
CA LEU A 100 2.43 -19.34 -26.70
C LEU A 100 2.87 -20.81 -26.61
N ASP A 101 3.53 -21.22 -25.52
CA ASP A 101 3.92 -22.62 -25.31
C ASP A 101 2.69 -23.55 -25.25
N THR A 102 1.65 -23.13 -24.53
CA THR A 102 0.39 -23.90 -24.44
C THR A 102 -0.25 -24.08 -25.81
N ASN A 103 -0.34 -23.01 -26.62
CA ASN A 103 -0.87 -23.08 -27.98
C ASN A 103 -0.03 -23.98 -28.89
N GLY A 104 1.31 -23.93 -28.76
CA GLY A 104 2.21 -24.83 -29.46
C GLY A 104 1.91 -26.29 -29.14
N LYS A 105 1.79 -26.63 -27.86
CA LYS A 105 1.45 -27.99 -27.40
C LYS A 105 0.09 -28.47 -27.88
N VAL A 106 -0.93 -27.61 -27.84
CA VAL A 106 -2.28 -27.93 -28.35
C VAL A 106 -2.23 -28.22 -29.86
N THR A 107 -1.47 -27.42 -30.62
CA THR A 107 -1.33 -27.61 -32.06
C THR A 107 -0.65 -28.94 -32.39
N THR A 108 0.45 -29.26 -31.70
CA THR A 108 1.16 -30.55 -31.87
C THR A 108 0.24 -31.72 -31.51
N ALA A 109 -0.45 -31.67 -30.37
CA ALA A 109 -1.36 -32.74 -29.95
C ALA A 109 -2.52 -32.94 -30.95
N GLY A 110 -3.02 -31.85 -31.54
CA GLY A 110 -4.02 -31.91 -32.61
C GLY A 110 -3.48 -32.59 -33.87
N GLY A 111 -2.26 -32.26 -34.29
CA GLY A 111 -1.58 -32.91 -35.42
C GLY A 111 -1.35 -34.40 -35.19
N ASP A 112 -0.86 -34.78 -34.00
CA ASP A 112 -0.63 -36.19 -33.64
C ASP A 112 -1.95 -36.98 -33.63
N SER A 113 -3.03 -36.37 -33.16
CA SER A 113 -4.36 -37.00 -33.14
C SER A 113 -4.87 -37.29 -34.55
N LEU A 114 -4.65 -36.37 -35.50
CA LEU A 114 -5.00 -36.59 -36.91
C LEU A 114 -4.16 -37.70 -37.52
N LEU A 115 -2.85 -37.71 -37.28
CA LEU A 115 -1.96 -38.76 -37.79
C LEU A 115 -2.36 -40.15 -37.26
N LEU A 116 -2.71 -40.24 -35.98
CA LEU A 116 -3.21 -41.49 -35.40
C LEU A 116 -4.53 -41.92 -36.03
N MET A 117 -5.44 -40.99 -36.30
CA MET A 117 -6.69 -41.28 -37.00
C MET A 117 -6.46 -41.80 -38.41
N GLU A 118 -5.54 -41.19 -39.17
CA GLU A 118 -5.14 -41.65 -40.50
C GLU A 118 -4.56 -43.07 -40.45
N LEU A 119 -3.66 -43.35 -39.49
CA LEU A 119 -3.08 -44.67 -39.31
C LEU A 119 -4.14 -45.72 -38.99
N LEU A 120 -5.06 -45.44 -38.06
CA LEU A 120 -6.13 -46.36 -37.69
C LEU A 120 -7.06 -46.64 -38.88
N THR A 121 -7.38 -45.62 -39.68
CA THR A 121 -8.20 -45.78 -40.88
C THR A 121 -7.50 -46.66 -41.91
N ALA A 122 -6.19 -46.46 -42.12
CA ALA A 122 -5.40 -47.29 -43.03
C ALA A 122 -5.31 -48.75 -42.54
N ILE A 123 -5.16 -48.97 -41.22
CA ILE A 123 -5.19 -50.31 -40.63
C ILE A 123 -6.55 -50.96 -40.86
N ASP A 124 -7.65 -50.25 -40.61
CA ASP A 124 -9.01 -50.76 -40.82
C ASP A 124 -9.25 -51.16 -42.28
N GLU A 125 -8.84 -50.31 -43.23
CA GLU A 125 -8.95 -50.62 -44.66
C GLU A 125 -8.17 -51.89 -45.02
N LYS A 126 -6.95 -52.07 -44.48
CA LYS A 126 -6.13 -53.26 -44.72
C LYS A 126 -6.73 -54.52 -44.08
N LEU A 127 -7.28 -54.41 -42.88
CA LEU A 127 -7.97 -55.52 -42.21
C LEU A 127 -9.21 -55.96 -43.01
N ASN A 128 -10.00 -55.00 -43.50
CA ASN A 128 -11.16 -55.27 -44.35
C ASN A 128 -10.77 -55.95 -45.67
N GLN A 129 -9.66 -55.54 -46.30
CA GLN A 129 -9.13 -56.22 -47.49
C GLN A 129 -8.73 -57.67 -47.21
N LEU A 130 -8.06 -57.94 -46.08
CA LEU A 130 -7.65 -59.30 -45.68
C LEU A 130 -8.85 -60.20 -45.33
N LEU A 131 -9.86 -59.65 -44.66
CA LEU A 131 -11.07 -60.39 -44.28
C LEU A 131 -12.00 -60.65 -45.48
N GLY A 132 -12.11 -59.69 -46.40
CA GLY A 132 -12.89 -59.82 -47.63
C GLY A 132 -12.31 -60.80 -48.66
N GLN A 133 -11.02 -61.15 -48.54
CA GLN A 133 -10.36 -62.16 -49.38
C GLN A 133 -10.63 -63.62 -48.97
N LYS A 134 -11.43 -63.88 -47.92
CA LYS A 134 -11.93 -65.23 -47.59
C LYS A 134 -13.26 -65.52 -48.30
N VAL A 135 -13.20 -65.74 -49.62
CA VAL A 135 -14.08 -66.65 -50.41
C VAL A 135 -13.24 -67.19 -51.56
#